data_AF-A0AAP5ALR1-F1
#
_entry.id   AF-A0AAP5ALR1-F1
#
_cell.length_a   1.000
_cell.length_b   1.000
_cell.length_c   1.000
_cell.angle_alpha   90.00
_cell.angle_beta   90.00
_cell.angle_gamma   90.00
#
_symmetry.space_group_name_H-M   'P 1'
#
loop_
_entity.id
_entity.type
_entity.pdbx_description
1 polymer ?
#
loop_
_entity_poly.entity_id
_entity_poly.type
_entity_poly.pdbx_seq_one_letter_code
_entity_poly.pdbx_strand_id
1 'polypeptide(L)'
;MIAGLLLANAAQAQEDRGEPADSADARVTTLGEVRALKPEDDVPVDLYRFKSPVQPAPNAFNRAWHEPPSLQEVGMRGGYLMMGINYGIAKTAQGLHTLTRAPDPIQSAIARPPPQLDAAQQRRAMKFCEVEAECDPASAK
;
A
#
# COMPACT_ATOMS: atom_id res chain seq x y z
N MET A 1 -48.12 -9.88 22.52
CA MET A 1 -48.32 -11.01 21.58
C MET A 1 -48.45 -10.44 20.17
N ILE A 2 -48.06 -11.22 19.15
CA ILE A 2 -47.97 -10.95 17.70
C ILE A 2 -46.57 -10.42 17.30
N ALA A 3 -45.59 -11.31 17.13
CA ALA A 3 -45.30 -12.18 15.96
C ALA A 3 -44.60 -11.42 14.83
N GLY A 4 -43.26 -11.46 14.85
CA GLY A 4 -42.39 -10.93 13.79
C GLY A 4 -42.26 -11.94 12.65
N LEU A 5 -42.51 -11.47 11.42
CA LEU A 5 -42.43 -12.25 10.20
C LEU A 5 -40.98 -12.66 9.88
N LEU A 6 -40.79 -13.97 9.66
CA LEU A 6 -39.59 -14.55 9.06
C LEU A 6 -39.57 -14.25 7.55
N LEU A 7 -38.61 -13.46 7.07
CA LEU A 7 -38.33 -13.32 5.64
C LEU A 7 -37.49 -14.52 5.17
N ALA A 8 -38.10 -15.41 4.39
CA ALA A 8 -37.41 -16.46 3.66
C ALA A 8 -36.76 -15.86 2.38
N ASN A 9 -35.43 -15.82 2.34
CA ASN A 9 -34.67 -15.54 1.12
C ASN A 9 -34.70 -16.78 0.21
N ALA A 10 -35.61 -16.80 -0.77
CA ALA A 10 -35.56 -17.77 -1.86
C ALA A 10 -34.54 -17.29 -2.91
N ALA A 11 -33.36 -17.93 -2.93
CA ALA A 11 -32.40 -17.77 -4.00
C ALA A 11 -32.95 -18.45 -5.27
N GLN A 12 -33.32 -17.65 -6.28
CA GLN A 12 -33.62 -18.18 -7.61
C GLN A 12 -32.34 -18.15 -8.45
N ALA A 13 -31.82 -19.33 -8.78
CA ALA A 13 -30.76 -19.50 -9.75
C ALA A 13 -31.32 -19.15 -11.15
N GLN A 14 -30.69 -18.18 -11.79
CA GLN A 14 -31.03 -17.73 -13.13
C GLN A 14 -30.26 -18.60 -14.14
N GLU A 15 -30.93 -19.60 -14.70
CA GLU A 15 -30.42 -20.40 -15.80
C GLU A 15 -31.10 -19.92 -17.08
N ASP A 16 -30.49 -18.94 -17.74
CA ASP A 16 -30.83 -18.55 -19.10
C ASP A 16 -29.52 -18.45 -19.90
N ARG A 17 -29.13 -19.56 -20.51
CA ARG A 17 -27.98 -19.64 -21.41
C ARG A 17 -28.48 -19.19 -22.79
N GLY A 18 -28.53 -17.88 -22.99
CA GLY A 18 -28.73 -17.29 -24.31
C GLY A 18 -27.60 -17.68 -25.26
N GLU A 19 -27.98 -18.24 -26.40
CA GLU A 19 -27.12 -18.57 -27.54
C GLU A 19 -26.46 -17.28 -28.09
N PRO A 20 -25.14 -17.22 -28.33
CA PRO A 20 -24.53 -16.00 -28.85
C PRO A 20 -24.85 -15.86 -30.34
N ALA A 21 -25.44 -14.73 -30.71
CA ALA A 21 -25.66 -14.35 -32.11
C ALA A 21 -24.33 -14.14 -32.84
N ASP A 22 -24.14 -14.90 -33.91
CA ASP A 22 -22.99 -14.82 -34.81
C ASP A 22 -23.11 -13.57 -35.70
N SER A 23 -22.41 -12.52 -35.33
CA SER A 23 -22.08 -11.40 -36.23
C SER A 23 -20.84 -10.69 -35.75
N ALA A 24 -19.68 -11.35 -35.90
CA ALA A 24 -18.38 -10.73 -35.68
C ALA A 24 -17.89 -10.06 -36.97
N ASP A 25 -17.85 -8.72 -36.93
CA ASP A 25 -17.18 -7.84 -37.87
C ASP A 25 -15.74 -8.31 -38.15
N ALA A 26 -15.37 -8.47 -39.43
CA ALA A 26 -14.16 -9.14 -39.89
C ALA A 26 -12.85 -8.30 -39.78
N ARG A 27 -12.71 -7.45 -38.75
CA ARG A 27 -11.54 -6.56 -38.61
C ARG A 27 -11.12 -6.26 -37.17
N VAL A 28 -11.11 -7.27 -36.30
CA VAL A 28 -10.36 -7.21 -35.02
C VAL A 28 -9.50 -8.46 -34.93
N THR A 29 -8.18 -8.31 -34.95
CA THR A 29 -7.25 -9.41 -34.67
C THR A 29 -7.21 -9.63 -33.15
N THR A 30 -8.25 -10.26 -32.61
CA THR A 30 -8.18 -10.80 -31.26
C THR A 30 -7.18 -11.96 -31.27
N LEU A 31 -6.37 -12.09 -30.20
CA LEU A 31 -5.62 -13.33 -30.00
C LEU A 31 -6.64 -14.48 -30.05
N GLY A 32 -6.36 -15.50 -30.88
CA GLY A 32 -7.22 -16.68 -31.01
C GLY A 32 -7.53 -17.28 -29.64
N GLU A 33 -8.70 -17.92 -29.52
CA GLU A 33 -9.16 -18.51 -28.26
C GLU A 33 -8.10 -19.43 -27.62
N VAL A 34 -7.48 -18.97 -26.53
CA VAL A 34 -6.56 -19.79 -25.74
C VAL A 34 -7.41 -20.66 -24.82
N ARG A 35 -7.69 -21.89 -25.24
CA ARG A 35 -8.34 -22.89 -24.40
C ARG A 35 -7.29 -23.51 -23.47
N ALA A 36 -7.48 -23.35 -22.16
CA ALA A 36 -6.68 -24.06 -21.18
C ALA A 36 -7.00 -25.56 -21.26
N LEU A 37 -6.01 -26.38 -21.60
CA LEU A 37 -6.14 -27.84 -21.56
C LEU A 37 -6.18 -28.28 -20.10
N LYS A 38 -7.16 -29.13 -19.74
CA LYS A 38 -7.20 -29.76 -18.42
C LYS A 38 -5.93 -30.60 -18.26
N PRO A 39 -5.21 -30.49 -17.13
CA PRO A 39 -4.13 -31.42 -16.81
C PRO A 39 -4.61 -32.87 -16.83
N GLU A 40 -3.72 -33.79 -17.18
CA GLU A 40 -4.04 -35.22 -17.26
C GLU A 40 -4.43 -35.76 -15.88
N ASP A 41 -5.48 -36.59 -15.83
CA ASP A 41 -6.14 -37.02 -14.58
C ASP A 41 -5.23 -37.88 -13.66
N ASP A 42 -4.11 -38.38 -14.17
CA ASP A 42 -3.15 -39.22 -13.44
C ASP A 42 -2.10 -38.41 -12.65
N VAL A 43 -2.07 -37.08 -12.79
CA VAL A 43 -1.18 -36.22 -12.01
C VAL A 43 -1.99 -35.46 -10.96
N PRO A 44 -1.78 -35.73 -9.65
CA PRO A 44 -2.37 -34.94 -8.59
C PRO A 44 -1.98 -33.47 -8.77
N VAL A 45 -2.98 -32.59 -8.86
CA VAL A 45 -2.76 -31.15 -8.95
C VAL A 45 -2.21 -30.65 -7.62
N ASP A 46 -0.90 -30.50 -7.54
CA ASP A 46 -0.23 -29.92 -6.37
C ASP A 46 -0.38 -28.39 -6.40
N LEU A 47 -1.37 -27.91 -5.64
CA LEU A 47 -1.68 -26.48 -5.49
C LEU A 47 -0.56 -25.69 -4.80
N TYR A 48 0.35 -26.36 -4.09
CA TYR A 48 1.43 -25.72 -3.34
C TYR A 48 2.76 -25.71 -4.09
N ARG A 49 2.85 -26.43 -5.22
CA ARG A 49 4.02 -26.44 -6.09
C ARG A 49 4.31 -25.09 -6.72
N PHE A 50 3.26 -24.32 -7.03
CA PHE A 50 3.45 -23.02 -7.66
C PHE A 50 4.02 -22.00 -6.66
N LYS A 51 5.25 -21.56 -6.91
CA LYS A 51 5.85 -20.39 -6.27
C LYS A 51 5.96 -19.30 -7.33
N SER A 52 5.32 -18.15 -7.07
CA SER A 52 5.45 -17.00 -7.96
C SER A 52 6.93 -16.59 -8.03
N PRO A 53 7.56 -16.59 -9.23
CA PRO A 53 8.95 -16.15 -9.39
C PRO A 53 9.09 -14.62 -9.30
N VAL A 54 7.98 -13.90 -9.38
CA VAL A 54 7.94 -12.44 -9.31
C VAL A 54 7.99 -12.02 -7.85
N GLN A 55 9.14 -11.49 -7.43
CA GLN A 55 9.26 -10.74 -6.19
C GLN A 55 9.00 -9.26 -6.50
N PRO A 56 7.88 -8.68 -6.04
CA PRO A 56 7.59 -7.28 -6.29
C PRO A 56 8.67 -6.40 -5.65
N ALA A 57 9.18 -5.44 -6.41
CA ALA A 57 10.10 -4.45 -5.87
C ALA A 57 9.43 -3.62 -4.77
N PRO A 58 10.20 -3.14 -3.77
CA PRO A 58 9.66 -2.26 -2.73
C PRO A 58 8.98 -1.04 -3.36
N ASN A 59 7.71 -0.82 -3.02
CA ASN A 59 6.88 0.27 -3.52
C ASN A 59 6.25 1.05 -2.35
N ALA A 60 5.53 2.15 -2.64
CA ALA A 60 4.87 2.96 -1.61
C ALA A 60 3.88 2.15 -0.74
N PHE A 61 3.23 1.14 -1.31
CA PHE A 61 2.30 0.28 -0.57
C PHE A 61 3.02 -0.55 0.49
N ASN A 62 4.26 -0.99 0.27
CA ASN A 62 5.02 -1.74 1.28
C ASN A 62 5.29 -0.93 2.56
N ARG A 63 5.21 0.40 2.48
CA ARG A 63 5.42 1.30 3.63
C ARG A 63 4.12 1.62 4.38
N ALA A 64 3.01 1.66 3.66
CA ALA A 64 1.71 2.06 4.19
C ALA A 64 0.84 0.86 4.59
N TRP A 65 1.06 -0.28 3.94
CA TRP A 65 0.29 -1.50 4.14
C TRP A 65 1.13 -2.56 4.83
N HIS A 66 0.58 -3.12 5.89
CA HIS A 66 1.13 -4.27 6.61
C HIS A 66 0.06 -5.35 6.67
N GLU A 67 0.46 -6.58 6.35
CA GLU A 67 -0.41 -7.75 6.53
C GLU A 67 -0.89 -7.81 7.98
N PRO A 68 -2.20 -8.00 8.24
CA PRO A 68 -2.68 -8.17 9.59
C PRO A 68 -2.03 -9.42 10.22
N PRO A 69 -1.77 -9.42 11.53
CA PRO A 69 -1.17 -10.57 12.20
C PRO A 69 -2.08 -11.79 12.09
N SER A 70 -1.48 -12.96 11.88
CA SER A 70 -2.24 -14.22 11.81
C SER A 70 -2.89 -14.56 13.16
N LEU A 71 -3.96 -15.37 13.16
CA LEU A 71 -4.63 -15.78 14.41
C LEU A 71 -3.68 -16.50 15.37
N GLN A 72 -2.77 -17.31 14.83
CA GLN A 72 -1.74 -18.00 15.60
C GLN A 72 -0.79 -17.01 16.28
N GLU A 73 -0.35 -15.99 15.53
CA GLU A 73 0.52 -14.93 16.04
C GLU A 73 -0.18 -14.06 17.08
N VAL A 74 -1.45 -13.73 16.87
CA VAL A 74 -2.28 -13.06 17.88
C VAL A 74 -2.35 -13.91 19.15
N GLY A 75 -2.56 -15.22 19.03
CA GLY A 75 -2.53 -16.14 20.17
C GLY A 75 -1.20 -16.14 20.91
N MET A 76 -0.08 -16.22 20.19
CA MET A 76 1.28 -16.13 20.76
C MET A 76 1.56 -14.78 21.44
N ARG A 77 0.95 -13.69 20.96
CA ARG A 77 1.04 -12.34 21.54
C ARG A 77 0.08 -12.10 22.72
N GLY A 78 -0.58 -13.13 23.24
CA GLY A 78 -1.51 -13.01 24.37
C GLY A 78 -2.95 -12.67 23.97
N GLY A 79 -3.30 -12.89 22.70
CA GLY A 79 -4.65 -12.70 22.17
C GLY A 79 -4.99 -11.24 21.83
N TYR A 80 -6.19 -11.04 21.26
CA TYR A 80 -6.69 -9.72 20.89
C TYR A 80 -6.85 -8.77 22.09
N LEU A 81 -7.12 -9.30 23.28
CA LEU A 81 -7.27 -8.48 24.49
C LEU A 81 -5.97 -7.77 24.85
N MET A 82 -4.86 -8.51 24.97
CA MET A 82 -3.58 -7.92 25.31
C MET A 82 -3.05 -7.03 24.19
N MET A 83 -3.25 -7.44 22.93
CA MET A 83 -2.95 -6.59 21.78
C MET A 83 -3.73 -5.26 21.83
N GLY A 84 -5.01 -5.29 22.17
CA GLY A 84 -5.86 -4.10 22.29
C GLY A 84 -5.43 -3.17 23.43
N ILE A 85 -5.08 -3.72 24.59
CA ILE A 85 -4.57 -2.94 25.74
C ILE A 85 -3.24 -2.26 25.36
N ASN A 86 -2.30 -3.02 24.81
CA ASN A 86 -1.00 -2.49 24.39
C ASN A 86 -1.15 -1.43 23.30
N TYR A 87 -2.04 -1.66 22.34
CA TYR A 87 -2.36 -0.68 21.31
C TYR A 87 -2.94 0.61 21.90
N GLY A 88 -3.86 0.49 22.86
CA GLY A 88 -4.45 1.62 23.57
C GLY A 88 -3.38 2.46 24.28
N ILE A 89 -2.49 1.82 25.04
CA ILE A 89 -1.37 2.50 25.74
C ILE A 89 -0.43 3.18 24.75
N ALA A 90 -0.06 2.51 23.66
CA ALA A 90 0.83 3.09 22.66
C ALA A 90 0.20 4.32 21.99
N LYS A 91 -1.10 4.26 21.64
CA LYS A 91 -1.82 5.39 21.04
C LYS A 91 -2.02 6.56 22.00
N THR A 92 -2.30 6.30 23.27
CA THR A 92 -2.42 7.38 24.26
C THR A 92 -1.08 8.06 24.52
N ALA A 93 0.03 7.33 24.53
CA ALA A 93 1.37 7.91 24.63
C ALA A 93 1.69 8.84 23.44
N GLN A 94 1.35 8.43 22.21
CA GLN A 94 1.49 9.27 21.00
C GLN A 94 0.65 10.56 21.09
N GLY A 95 -0.59 10.45 21.57
CA GLY A 95 -1.48 11.61 21.76
C GLY A 95 -0.99 12.55 22.86
N LEU A 96 -0.51 12.00 23.99
CA LEU A 96 0.03 12.79 25.10
C LEU A 96 1.29 13.55 24.69
N HIS A 97 2.16 12.90 23.92
CA HIS A 97 3.35 13.52 23.35
C HIS A 97 3.00 14.74 22.47
N THR A 98 1.97 14.61 21.62
CA THR A 98 1.44 15.71 20.80
C THR A 98 0.90 16.86 21.66
N LEU A 99 0.18 16.56 22.75
CA LEU A 99 -0.43 17.57 23.62
C LEU A 99 0.61 18.30 24.49
N THR A 100 1.61 17.58 24.98
CA THR A 100 2.66 18.11 25.85
C THR A 100 3.75 18.89 25.11
N ARG A 101 3.76 18.85 23.77
CA ARG A 101 4.89 19.27 22.93
C ARG A 101 6.23 18.68 23.42
N ALA A 102 6.18 17.48 23.97
CA ALA A 102 7.42 16.81 24.35
C ALA A 102 8.28 16.61 23.08
N PRO A 103 9.62 16.64 23.18
CA PRO A 103 10.47 16.35 22.03
C PRO A 103 10.22 14.91 21.56
N ASP A 104 10.02 14.70 20.27
CA ASP A 104 9.96 13.33 19.72
C ASP A 104 11.25 12.56 20.05
N PRO A 105 11.16 11.29 20.47
CA PRO A 105 12.34 10.46 20.64
C PRO A 105 13.07 10.22 19.31
N ILE A 106 12.34 10.27 18.19
CA ILE A 106 12.91 10.18 16.84
C ILE A 106 12.80 11.57 16.20
N GLN A 107 13.92 12.28 16.14
CA GLN A 107 14.00 13.55 15.44
C GLN A 107 14.29 13.30 13.96
N SER A 108 13.46 13.87 13.09
CA SER A 108 13.78 13.90 11.66
C SER A 108 15.11 14.63 11.45
N ALA A 109 15.93 14.15 10.51
CA ALA A 109 17.17 14.83 10.18
C ALA A 109 16.85 16.17 9.51
N ILE A 110 16.74 17.22 10.31
CA ILE A 110 16.63 18.59 9.80
C ILE A 110 18.04 18.99 9.35
N ALA A 111 18.17 19.39 8.09
CA ALA A 111 19.42 19.94 7.58
C ALA A 111 19.79 21.16 8.45
N ARG A 112 20.97 21.12 9.08
CA ARG A 112 21.48 22.29 9.81
C ARG A 112 21.61 23.43 8.80
N PRO A 113 21.20 24.67 9.14
CA PRO A 113 21.42 25.79 8.25
C PRO A 113 22.91 25.85 7.89
N PRO A 114 23.25 26.10 6.61
CA PRO A 114 24.64 26.18 6.19
C PRO A 114 25.34 27.27 7.02
N PRO A 115 26.64 27.08 7.35
CA PRO A 115 27.40 28.13 8.01
C PRO A 115 27.36 29.41 7.17
N GLN A 116 27.29 30.57 7.81
CA GLN A 116 27.32 31.85 7.10
C GLN A 116 28.64 31.94 6.31
N LEU A 117 28.56 32.29 5.03
CA LEU A 117 29.74 32.46 4.19
C LEU A 117 30.55 33.65 4.70
N ASP A 118 31.86 33.47 4.83
CA ASP A 118 32.78 34.58 5.07
C ASP A 118 32.80 35.57 3.87
N ALA A 119 33.30 36.79 4.09
CA ALA A 119 33.30 37.82 3.04
C ALA A 119 34.16 37.45 1.80
N ALA A 120 35.13 36.54 1.92
CA ALA A 120 35.90 36.04 0.79
C ALA A 120 35.14 34.95 0.02
N GLN A 121 34.39 34.09 0.72
CA GLN A 121 33.52 33.06 0.18
C GLN A 121 32.34 33.67 -0.57
N GLN A 122 31.71 34.72 -0.02
CA GLN A 122 30.64 35.47 -0.69
C GLN A 122 31.14 36.08 -2.02
N ARG A 123 32.33 36.68 -2.02
CA ARG A 123 32.94 37.22 -3.25
C ARG A 123 33.23 36.15 -4.31
N ARG A 124 33.59 34.93 -3.88
CA ARG A 124 33.75 33.80 -4.82
C ARG A 124 32.40 33.34 -5.36
N ALA A 125 31.38 33.23 -4.52
CA ALA A 125 30.03 32.83 -4.93
C ALA A 125 29.43 33.82 -5.95
N MET A 126 29.59 35.13 -5.73
CA MET A 126 29.13 36.17 -6.65
C MET A 126 29.72 36.01 -8.05
N LYS A 127 31.01 35.67 -8.15
CA LYS A 127 31.68 35.43 -9.45
C LYS A 127 31.13 34.21 -10.20
N PHE A 128 30.64 33.20 -9.49
CA PHE A 128 30.01 32.03 -10.11
C PHE A 128 28.54 32.32 -10.50
N CYS A 129 27.83 33.09 -9.69
CA CYS A 129 26.46 33.55 -10.00
C CYS A 129 26.38 34.51 -11.20
N GLU A 130 27.46 35.20 -11.57
CA GLU A 130 27.50 36.00 -12.80
C GLU A 130 27.58 35.11 -14.08
N VAL A 131 28.03 33.86 -13.93
CA VAL A 131 28.18 32.90 -15.04
C VAL A 131 26.92 32.05 -15.23
N GLU A 132 26.24 31.72 -14.14
CA GLU A 132 24.95 31.02 -14.16
C GLU A 132 23.83 32.01 -13.83
N ALA A 133 23.03 32.42 -14.82
CA ALA A 133 22.05 33.51 -14.75
C ALA A 133 20.88 33.33 -13.74
N GLU A 134 21.01 32.44 -12.75
CA GLU A 134 19.96 32.02 -11.83
C GLU A 134 20.47 31.94 -10.38
N CYS A 135 20.97 33.07 -9.87
CA CYS A 135 21.11 33.28 -8.43
C CYS A 135 20.12 34.36 -7.97
N ASP A 136 18.84 34.00 -7.81
CA ASP A 136 17.89 34.86 -7.11
C ASP A 136 17.84 34.50 -5.61
N PRO A 137 18.41 35.34 -4.72
CA PRO A 137 18.36 35.12 -3.28
C PRO A 137 16.95 35.27 -2.67
N ALA A 138 15.95 35.75 -3.43
CA ALA A 138 14.57 35.90 -2.99
C ALA A 138 13.69 34.66 -3.23
N SER A 139 14.18 33.67 -3.99
CA SER A 139 13.45 32.42 -4.29
C SER A 139 13.44 31.40 -3.13
N ALA A 140 14.28 31.62 -2.11
CA ALA A 140 14.34 30.79 -0.91
C ALA A 140 13.34 31.31 0.14
N LYS A 141 12.04 31.07 -0.07
CA LYS A 141 11.00 31.32 0.93
C LYS A 141 10.06 30.14 1.06
#